data_AF-A0A7J8JWA3-F1
#
_entry.id   AF-A0A7J8JWA3-F1
#
_cell.length_a   1.000
_cell.length_b   1.000
_cell.length_c   1.000
_cell.angle_alpha   90.00
_cell.angle_beta   90.00
_cell.angle_gamma   90.00
#
_symmetry.space_group_name_H-M   'P 1'
#
loop_
_entity.id
_entity.type
_entity.pdbx_description
1 polymer ?
#
loop_
_entity_poly.entity_id
_entity_poly.type
_entity_poly.pdbx_seq_one_letter_code
_entity_poly.pdbx_strand_id
1 'polypeptide(L)'
;MSYCQGASTYERFYAPNIMALASSQVGEDSLSHQPDLAVGVHLMDRFTYYALEFLEEINPASQSNMNDLFQVCPKSLCVSAPGHHTDLFQKDPQNVLITDFFGSVQKVEITTETISLHPDLGITESSDREDWMDEELTEALKYAEQLPVAQIIHQRPKLKDWHPPGGFILGLWALIIMVFFKTYGFKHMKFIFWK
;
A
#
# COMPACT_ATOMS: atom_id res chain seq x y z
N MET A 1 -3.88 -0.39 13.40
CA MET A 1 -4.84 0.58 13.97
C MET A 1 -4.16 1.92 14.12
N SER A 2 -4.66 2.98 13.50
CA SER A 2 -4.10 4.34 13.63
C SER A 2 -5.12 5.26 14.29
N TYR A 3 -5.09 5.35 15.63
CA TYR A 3 -5.90 6.27 16.43
C TYR A 3 -5.31 6.36 17.85
N CYS A 4 -5.74 7.33 18.67
CA CYS A 4 -5.23 7.51 20.04
C CYS A 4 -5.58 6.33 20.94
N GLN A 5 -4.63 5.89 21.78
CA GLN A 5 -4.76 4.69 22.59
C GLN A 5 -5.07 3.44 21.74
N GLY A 6 -4.40 3.34 20.58
CA GLY A 6 -4.61 2.30 19.59
C GLY A 6 -4.48 0.88 20.15
N ALA A 7 -3.55 0.69 21.10
CA ALA A 7 -3.30 -0.60 21.72
C ALA A 7 -4.51 -1.17 22.49
N SER A 8 -5.36 -0.30 23.05
CA SER A 8 -6.53 -0.74 23.84
C SER A 8 -7.53 -1.60 23.05
N THR A 9 -7.57 -1.50 21.72
CA THR A 9 -8.53 -2.29 20.92
C THR A 9 -8.11 -3.74 20.78
N TYR A 10 -6.82 -4.04 20.60
CA TYR A 10 -6.39 -5.42 20.40
C TYR A 10 -6.22 -6.21 21.70
N GLU A 11 -6.30 -5.57 22.87
CA GLU A 11 -6.30 -6.26 24.18
C GLU A 11 -7.43 -7.28 24.32
N ARG A 12 -8.51 -7.11 23.54
CA ARG A 12 -9.68 -8.01 23.54
C ARG A 12 -9.68 -9.00 22.39
N PHE A 13 -8.61 -9.05 21.61
CA PHE A 13 -8.50 -10.03 20.55
C PHE A 13 -8.31 -11.41 21.16
N TYR A 14 -9.05 -12.39 20.65
CA TYR A 14 -8.99 -13.78 21.11
C TYR A 14 -8.99 -14.78 19.94
N ALA A 15 -9.19 -14.30 18.71
CA ALA A 15 -9.14 -15.16 17.54
C ALA A 15 -7.70 -15.63 17.29
N PRO A 16 -7.46 -16.92 17.05
CA PRO A 16 -6.12 -17.42 16.77
C PRO A 16 -5.64 -16.96 15.39
N ASN A 17 -4.32 -17.00 15.19
CA ASN A 17 -3.62 -16.69 13.95
C ASN A 17 -3.75 -15.24 13.46
N ILE A 18 -3.81 -14.29 14.39
CA ILE A 18 -3.83 -12.86 14.08
C ILE A 18 -2.63 -12.15 14.71
N MET A 19 -2.13 -11.14 14.01
CA MET A 19 -1.26 -10.12 14.58
C MET A 19 -1.96 -8.78 14.54
N ALA A 20 -1.71 -7.93 15.52
CA ALA A 20 -2.22 -6.56 15.54
C ALA A 20 -1.08 -5.57 15.69
N LEU A 21 -1.22 -4.42 15.04
CA LEU A 21 -0.36 -3.24 15.22
C LEU A 21 -1.22 -2.04 15.57
N ALA A 22 -0.71 -1.16 16.42
CA ALA A 22 -1.30 0.12 16.78
C ALA A 22 -0.29 1.26 16.69
N SER A 23 -0.76 2.47 16.35
CA SER A 23 0.08 3.68 16.29
C SER A 23 0.48 4.24 17.65
N SER A 24 -0.19 3.85 18.74
CA SER A 24 0.03 4.36 20.09
C SER A 24 -0.31 3.33 21.17
N GLN A 25 0.39 3.39 22.31
CA GLN A 25 0.06 2.61 23.50
C GLN A 25 -1.14 3.20 24.26
N VAL A 26 -1.69 2.44 25.21
CA VAL A 26 -2.70 2.95 26.14
C VAL A 26 -2.12 4.12 26.94
N GLY A 27 -2.84 5.25 26.96
CA GLY A 27 -2.38 6.50 27.57
C GLY A 27 -1.51 7.39 26.66
N GLU A 28 -1.27 7.01 25.41
CA GLU A 28 -0.60 7.84 24.41
C GLU A 28 -1.55 8.25 23.28
N ASP A 29 -1.28 9.41 22.68
CA ASP A 29 -2.03 9.92 21.53
C ASP A 29 -1.34 9.57 20.21
N SER A 30 -2.16 9.36 19.16
CA SER A 30 -1.67 9.26 17.79
C SER A 30 -1.58 10.68 17.20
N LEU A 31 -0.46 11.04 16.59
CA LEU A 31 -0.24 12.38 16.07
C LEU A 31 -0.30 12.45 14.54
N SER A 32 -0.78 13.59 14.05
CA SER A 32 -0.82 13.92 12.63
C SER A 32 0.56 14.25 12.06
N HIS A 33 0.65 14.11 10.74
CA HIS A 33 1.80 14.40 9.90
C HIS A 33 1.36 15.24 8.67
N GLN A 34 2.35 15.86 8.00
CA GLN A 34 2.17 16.63 6.75
C GLN A 34 0.97 17.61 6.75
N PRO A 35 1.10 18.79 7.38
CA PRO A 35 0.09 19.84 7.26
C PRO A 35 0.07 20.42 5.83
N ASP A 36 -1.11 20.51 5.23
CA ASP A 36 -1.35 21.25 4.00
C ASP A 36 -1.87 22.65 4.35
N LEU A 37 -1.07 23.68 4.11
CA LEU A 37 -1.43 25.08 4.40
C LEU A 37 -2.47 25.66 3.45
N ALA A 38 -2.59 25.15 2.23
CA ALA A 38 -3.55 25.63 1.25
C ALA A 38 -4.97 25.15 1.61
N VAL A 39 -5.09 23.93 2.15
CA VAL A 39 -6.36 23.35 2.61
C VAL A 39 -6.61 23.64 4.10
N GLY A 40 -5.56 23.78 4.90
CA GLY A 40 -5.64 24.00 6.36
C GLY A 40 -5.88 22.72 7.17
N VAL A 41 -5.51 21.55 6.62
CA VAL A 41 -5.72 20.24 7.27
C VAL A 41 -4.44 19.41 7.28
N HIS A 42 -4.37 18.43 8.19
CA HIS A 42 -3.35 17.40 8.14
C HIS A 42 -3.81 16.26 7.25
N LEU A 43 -2.91 15.76 6.41
CA LEU A 43 -3.26 14.76 5.40
C LEU A 43 -3.18 13.31 5.91
N MET A 44 -2.27 13.03 6.86
CA MET A 44 -1.97 11.67 7.31
C MET A 44 -1.54 11.65 8.78
N ASP A 45 -1.57 10.48 9.40
CA ASP A 45 -0.96 10.26 10.72
C ASP A 45 0.52 9.88 10.59
N ARG A 46 1.34 10.15 11.61
CA ARG A 46 2.78 9.83 11.60
C ARG A 46 3.05 8.34 11.42
N PHE A 47 2.36 7.48 12.18
CA PHE A 47 2.54 6.04 12.06
C PHE A 47 2.20 5.56 10.65
N THR A 48 1.07 6.01 10.12
CA THR A 48 0.63 5.66 8.76
C THR A 48 1.61 6.13 7.71
N TYR A 49 2.18 7.32 7.85
CA TYR A 49 3.21 7.83 6.93
C TYR A 49 4.42 6.89 6.87
N TYR A 50 5.04 6.57 8.01
CA TYR A 50 6.23 5.71 8.05
C TYR A 50 5.92 4.25 7.70
N ALA A 51 4.73 3.75 8.02
CA ALA A 51 4.30 2.43 7.60
C ALA A 51 4.14 2.34 6.08
N LEU A 52 3.58 3.38 5.44
CA LEU A 52 3.45 3.43 3.99
C LEU A 52 4.80 3.64 3.30
N GLU A 53 5.65 4.52 3.81
CA GLU A 53 7.02 4.71 3.29
C GLU A 53 7.78 3.38 3.27
N PHE A 54 7.69 2.59 4.34
CA PHE A 54 8.26 1.25 4.39
C PHE A 54 7.62 0.30 3.37
N LEU A 55 6.29 0.27 3.27
CA LEU A 55 5.58 -0.64 2.36
C LEU A 55 5.78 -0.31 0.88
N GLU A 56 6.04 0.96 0.54
CA GLU A 56 6.36 1.39 -0.83
C GLU A 56 7.67 0.79 -1.36
N GLU A 57 8.62 0.49 -0.47
CA GLU A 57 9.88 -0.17 -0.82
C GLU A 57 9.74 -1.71 -0.97
N ILE A 58 8.63 -2.29 -0.48
CA ILE A 58 8.39 -3.72 -0.52
C ILE A 58 7.98 -4.16 -1.93
N ASN A 59 8.77 -5.08 -2.49
CA ASN A 59 8.49 -5.74 -3.76
C ASN A 59 8.32 -7.26 -3.56
N PRO A 60 7.82 -8.01 -4.56
CA PRO A 60 7.58 -9.45 -4.42
C PRO A 60 8.81 -10.31 -4.11
N ALA A 61 10.03 -9.80 -4.33
CA ALA A 61 11.28 -10.49 -3.99
C ALA A 61 11.82 -10.08 -2.61
N SER A 62 11.16 -9.15 -1.92
CA SER A 62 11.60 -8.63 -0.63
C SER A 62 11.70 -9.75 0.41
N GLN A 63 12.73 -9.67 1.24
CA GLN A 63 12.97 -10.58 2.36
C GLN A 63 12.67 -9.90 3.71
N SER A 64 12.07 -8.71 3.70
CA SER A 64 11.66 -8.02 4.93
C SER A 64 10.61 -8.86 5.67
N ASN A 65 10.78 -8.97 6.98
CA ASN A 65 9.96 -9.77 7.86
C ASN A 65 9.05 -8.88 8.73
N MET A 66 8.08 -9.49 9.41
CA MET A 66 7.11 -8.75 10.24
C MET A 66 7.74 -7.98 11.40
N ASN A 67 8.91 -8.41 11.90
CA ASN A 67 9.65 -7.65 12.93
C ASN A 67 10.24 -6.34 12.37
N ASP A 68 10.59 -6.28 11.09
CA ASP A 68 10.98 -5.03 10.43
C ASP A 68 9.80 -4.05 10.39
N LEU A 69 8.59 -4.56 10.11
CA LEU A 69 7.36 -3.75 10.14
C LEU A 69 7.07 -3.17 11.54
N PHE A 70 7.40 -3.88 12.62
CA PHE A 70 7.20 -3.39 13.98
C PHE A 70 8.12 -2.21 14.33
N GLN A 71 9.20 -2.02 13.59
CA GLN A 71 10.23 -1.01 13.85
C GLN A 71 10.14 0.22 12.93
N VAL A 72 9.17 0.26 12.00
CA VAL A 72 9.05 1.34 10.99
C VAL A 72 8.89 2.73 11.59
N CYS A 73 8.31 2.81 12.79
CA CYS A 73 8.10 4.09 13.45
C CYS A 73 8.59 4.06 14.90
N PRO A 74 9.88 4.32 15.15
CA PRO A 74 10.39 4.52 16.49
C PRO A 74 9.72 5.72 17.17
N LYS A 75 9.75 5.74 18.50
CA LYS A 75 9.12 6.79 19.32
C LYS A 75 9.59 8.20 18.96
N SER A 76 10.82 8.37 18.49
CA SER A 76 11.35 9.66 18.03
C SER A 76 10.62 10.22 16.80
N LEU A 77 10.13 9.35 15.91
CA LEU A 77 9.45 9.73 14.67
C LEU A 77 7.95 9.86 14.88
N CYS A 78 7.34 8.87 15.54
CA CYS A 78 5.90 8.84 15.82
C CYS A 78 5.48 9.78 16.94
N VAL A 79 6.39 10.11 17.87
CA VAL A 79 6.08 10.85 19.12
C VAL A 79 5.05 10.11 20.01
N SER A 80 4.78 8.86 19.66
CA SER A 80 4.08 7.82 20.41
C SER A 80 4.90 6.54 20.25
N ALA A 81 4.66 5.54 21.10
CA ALA A 81 5.19 4.20 20.92
C ALA A 81 4.15 3.35 20.17
N PRO A 82 4.38 2.98 18.90
CA PRO A 82 3.57 1.96 18.26
C PRO A 82 3.62 0.66 19.05
N GLY A 83 2.47 0.01 19.17
CA GLY A 83 2.34 -1.28 19.84
C GLY A 83 2.08 -2.39 18.86
N HIS A 84 2.45 -3.61 19.22
CA HIS A 84 2.14 -4.82 18.45
C HIS A 84 1.72 -5.96 19.39
N HIS A 85 0.86 -6.84 18.89
CA HIS A 85 0.30 -7.97 19.60
C HIS A 85 0.46 -9.22 18.73
N THR A 86 1.20 -10.21 19.22
CA THR A 86 1.63 -11.39 18.46
C THR A 86 1.42 -12.70 19.20
N ASP A 87 0.93 -12.67 20.43
CA ASP A 87 0.62 -13.83 21.28
C ASP A 87 -0.37 -14.82 20.62
N LEU A 88 -1.33 -14.31 19.84
CA LEU A 88 -2.31 -15.09 19.09
C LEU A 88 -1.76 -15.63 17.77
N PHE A 89 -0.53 -15.26 17.39
CA PHE A 89 0.10 -15.69 16.15
C PHE A 89 1.15 -16.76 16.41
N GLN A 90 0.94 -17.96 15.87
CA GLN A 90 1.75 -19.13 16.22
C GLN A 90 3.19 -19.09 15.69
N LYS A 91 3.46 -18.30 14.65
CA LYS A 91 4.78 -18.21 14.00
C LYS A 91 5.57 -17.05 14.59
N ASP A 92 6.88 -17.21 14.67
CA ASP A 92 7.78 -16.11 15.05
C ASP A 92 7.76 -15.02 13.96
N PRO A 93 7.40 -13.76 14.27
CA PRO A 93 7.39 -12.65 13.32
C PRO A 93 8.72 -12.42 12.59
N GLN A 94 9.86 -12.81 13.16
CA GLN A 94 11.17 -12.73 12.49
C GLN A 94 11.28 -13.65 11.27
N ASN A 95 10.50 -14.74 11.25
CA ASN A 95 10.51 -15.74 10.19
C ASN A 95 9.30 -15.62 9.25
N VAL A 96 8.45 -14.60 9.42
CA VAL A 96 7.28 -14.38 8.57
C VAL A 96 7.52 -13.16 7.69
N LEU A 97 7.46 -13.38 6.37
CA LEU A 97 7.69 -12.33 5.40
C LEU A 97 6.50 -11.38 5.32
N ILE A 98 6.78 -10.12 5.08
CA ILE A 98 5.73 -9.11 4.86
C ILE A 98 4.95 -9.41 3.58
N THR A 99 5.60 -10.02 2.59
CA THR A 99 4.97 -10.45 1.34
C THR A 99 3.89 -11.50 1.55
N ASP A 100 3.90 -12.24 2.66
CA ASP A 100 2.82 -13.19 3.00
C ASP A 100 1.49 -12.45 3.30
N PHE A 101 1.57 -11.19 3.71
CA PHE A 101 0.40 -10.34 4.01
C PHE A 101 0.11 -9.33 2.89
N PHE A 102 1.14 -8.70 2.34
CA PHE A 102 1.02 -7.55 1.43
C PHE A 102 1.59 -7.81 0.03
N GLY A 103 2.12 -9.01 -0.24
CA GLY A 103 2.80 -9.34 -1.49
C GLY A 103 1.91 -9.97 -2.57
N SER A 104 0.59 -10.06 -2.36
CA SER A 104 -0.33 -10.64 -3.34
C SER A 104 -0.41 -9.76 -4.59
N VAL A 105 0.19 -10.24 -5.68
CA VAL A 105 0.01 -9.67 -7.02
C VAL A 105 -1.02 -10.53 -7.74
N GLN A 106 -2.28 -10.09 -7.78
CA GLN A 106 -3.29 -10.79 -8.57
C GLN A 106 -2.98 -10.64 -10.06
N LYS A 107 -2.74 -11.76 -10.74
CA LYS A 107 -2.68 -11.79 -12.20
C LYS A 107 -4.11 -11.69 -12.73
N VAL A 108 -4.54 -10.47 -13.05
CA VAL A 108 -5.85 -10.22 -13.65
C VAL A 108 -5.73 -10.35 -15.17
N GLU A 109 -6.50 -11.26 -15.75
CA GLU A 109 -6.67 -11.40 -17.20
C GLU A 109 -8.08 -10.89 -17.56
N ILE A 110 -8.17 -9.94 -18.48
CA ILE A 110 -9.46 -9.39 -18.93
C ILE A 110 -10.03 -10.34 -19.98
N THR A 111 -11.16 -10.97 -19.67
CA THR A 111 -11.90 -11.83 -20.58
C THR A 111 -13.21 -11.16 -20.99
N THR A 112 -13.49 -11.14 -22.30
CA THR A 112 -14.77 -10.66 -22.86
C THR A 112 -15.82 -11.76 -22.99
N GLU A 113 -15.44 -13.00 -22.71
CA GLU A 113 -16.31 -14.17 -22.77
C GLU A 113 -17.00 -14.43 -21.43
N THR A 114 -18.25 -14.88 -21.47
CA THR A 114 -18.97 -15.26 -20.25
C THR A 114 -18.41 -16.57 -19.70
N ILE A 115 -17.82 -16.52 -18.50
CA ILE A 115 -17.36 -17.71 -17.79
C ILE A 115 -18.54 -18.33 -17.05
N SER A 116 -18.93 -19.54 -17.43
CA SER A 116 -19.94 -20.32 -16.69
C SER A 116 -19.28 -20.99 -15.48
N LEU A 117 -19.50 -20.44 -14.28
CA LEU A 117 -19.06 -21.07 -13.04
C LEU A 117 -19.94 -22.30 -12.76
N HIS A 118 -19.34 -23.48 -12.64
CA HIS A 118 -20.06 -24.67 -12.18
C HIS A 118 -20.24 -24.60 -10.65
N PRO A 119 -21.47 -24.74 -10.12
CA PRO A 119 -21.73 -24.63 -8.68
C PRO A 119 -21.11 -25.73 -7.79
N ASP A 120 -20.38 -26.69 -8.35
CA ASP A 120 -20.10 -27.95 -7.66
C ASP A 120 -18.61 -28.08 -7.29
N LEU A 121 -18.29 -27.55 -6.12
CA LEU A 121 -17.21 -28.09 -5.29
C LEU A 121 -17.83 -28.44 -3.95
N GLY A 122 -18.12 -29.73 -3.77
CA GLY A 122 -18.65 -30.29 -2.55
C GLY A 122 -17.77 -29.98 -1.35
N ILE A 123 -18.12 -28.91 -0.63
CA ILE A 123 -17.85 -28.80 0.79
C ILE A 123 -18.87 -29.74 1.44
N THR A 124 -18.41 -30.94 1.81
CA THR A 124 -19.19 -31.86 2.63
C THR A 124 -19.29 -31.26 4.03
N GLU A 125 -20.24 -30.35 4.24
CA GLU A 125 -20.71 -30.05 5.58
C GLU A 125 -21.51 -31.27 6.05
N SER A 126 -20.90 -32.07 6.93
CA SER A 126 -21.61 -33.06 7.72
C SER A 126 -22.58 -32.32 8.65
N SER A 127 -23.81 -32.17 8.17
CA SER A 127 -24.95 -31.67 8.93
C SER A 127 -25.47 -32.77 9.85
N ASP A 128 -25.06 -32.73 11.12
CA ASP A 128 -25.93 -33.20 12.20
C ASP A 128 -26.94 -32.08 12.46
N ARG A 129 -28.16 -32.32 11.99
CA ARG A 129 -29.33 -31.46 12.16
C ARG A 129 -29.82 -31.55 13.59
N GLU A 130 -29.92 -30.42 14.28
CA GLU A 130 -31.02 -30.21 15.23
C GLU A 130 -31.92 -29.10 14.72
N ASP A 131 -33.20 -29.46 14.70
CA ASP A 131 -34.37 -28.85 14.10
C ASP A 131 -34.89 -27.71 14.98
N TRP A 132 -34.89 -26.49 14.46
CA TRP A 132 -35.75 -25.40 14.92
C TRP A 132 -36.27 -24.66 13.69
N MET A 133 -37.48 -25.03 13.27
CA MET A 133 -38.31 -24.25 12.37
C MET A 133 -38.59 -22.89 12.99
N ASP A 134 -38.04 -21.82 12.41
CA ASP A 134 -38.66 -20.50 12.42
C ASP A 134 -38.86 -20.04 10.99
N GLU A 135 -40.14 -19.91 10.65
CA GLU A 135 -40.69 -19.44 9.39
C GLU A 135 -40.74 -17.92 9.42
N GLU A 136 -39.68 -17.21 8.98
CA GLU A 136 -39.83 -15.78 8.64
C GLU A 136 -38.79 -15.25 7.64
N LEU A 137 -39.32 -14.81 6.48
CA LEU A 137 -38.73 -13.90 5.49
C LEU A 137 -37.46 -14.34 4.72
N THR A 138 -37.66 -15.04 3.60
CA THR A 138 -36.73 -15.00 2.45
C THR A 138 -36.78 -13.61 1.80
N GLU A 139 -36.25 -12.59 2.46
CA GLU A 139 -35.86 -11.36 1.79
C GLU A 139 -34.43 -11.56 1.25
N ALA A 140 -34.26 -11.40 -0.07
CA ALA A 140 -32.95 -11.51 -0.69
C ALA A 140 -32.02 -10.47 -0.06
N LEU A 141 -31.08 -10.92 0.78
CA LEU A 141 -30.08 -10.07 1.42
C LEU A 141 -29.32 -9.29 0.34
N LYS A 142 -29.62 -8.00 0.22
CA LYS A 142 -28.90 -7.09 -0.66
C LYS A 142 -27.64 -6.63 0.05
N TYR A 143 -26.48 -6.86 -0.58
CA TYR A 143 -25.23 -6.26 -0.15
C TYR A 143 -25.34 -4.73 -0.17
N ALA A 144 -24.68 -4.07 0.78
CA ALA A 144 -24.55 -2.62 0.77
C ALA A 144 -23.80 -2.18 -0.50
N GLU A 145 -24.23 -1.07 -1.12
CA GLU A 145 -23.54 -0.50 -2.26
C GLU A 145 -22.11 -0.10 -1.86
N GLN A 146 -21.14 -0.78 -2.44
CA GLN A 146 -19.72 -0.61 -2.12
C GLN A 146 -19.17 0.62 -2.84
N LEU A 147 -19.34 1.80 -2.22
CA LEU A 147 -18.80 3.12 -2.63
C LEU A 147 -19.19 3.58 -4.06
N PRO A 148 -19.40 4.88 -4.31
CA PRO A 148 -19.78 5.39 -5.63
C PRO A 148 -18.57 5.47 -6.57
N VAL A 149 -17.94 4.33 -6.88
CA VAL A 149 -16.76 4.25 -7.76
C VAL A 149 -17.09 4.76 -9.18
N ALA A 150 -18.32 4.54 -9.64
CA ALA A 150 -18.79 5.01 -10.95
C ALA A 150 -18.75 6.55 -11.10
N GLN A 151 -18.95 7.30 -10.01
CA GLN A 151 -18.86 8.77 -10.04
C GLN A 151 -17.41 9.26 -10.08
N ILE A 152 -16.46 8.46 -9.58
CA ILE A 152 -15.03 8.79 -9.56
C ILE A 152 -14.41 8.55 -10.94
N ILE A 153 -14.79 7.45 -11.64
CA ILE A 153 -14.22 7.09 -12.95
C ILE A 153 -14.66 8.06 -14.06
N HIS A 154 -15.82 8.71 -13.94
CA HIS A 154 -16.31 9.68 -14.94
C HIS A 154 -15.67 11.06 -14.85
N GLN A 155 -14.81 11.31 -13.86
CA GLN A 155 -13.95 12.48 -13.90
C GLN A 155 -12.82 12.22 -14.89
N ARG A 156 -13.04 12.57 -16.17
CA ARG A 156 -11.96 12.63 -17.15
C ARG A 156 -10.81 13.44 -16.54
N PRO A 157 -9.61 12.87 -16.35
CA PRO A 157 -8.48 13.66 -15.89
C PRO A 157 -8.29 14.78 -16.90
N LYS A 158 -8.31 16.04 -16.44
CA LYS A 158 -7.96 17.17 -17.30
C LYS A 158 -6.56 16.87 -17.82
N LEU A 159 -6.45 16.66 -19.13
CA LEU A 159 -5.17 16.48 -19.80
C LEU A 159 -4.34 17.73 -19.50
N LYS A 160 -3.42 17.61 -18.55
CA LYS A 160 -2.51 18.69 -18.22
C LYS A 160 -1.42 18.62 -19.28
N ASP A 161 -1.46 19.52 -20.24
CA ASP A 161 -0.44 19.63 -21.28
C ASP A 161 0.92 19.79 -20.61
N TRP A 162 1.66 18.69 -20.51
CA TRP A 162 2.95 18.69 -19.85
C TRP A 162 3.92 19.47 -20.71
N HIS A 163 4.33 20.64 -20.23
CA HIS A 163 5.41 21.41 -20.82
C HIS A 163 6.65 21.18 -19.96
N PRO A 164 7.75 20.64 -20.51
CA PRO A 164 8.99 20.52 -19.76
C PRO A 164 9.41 21.92 -19.26
N PRO A 165 9.86 22.05 -18.00
CA PRO A 165 10.41 23.32 -17.53
C PRO A 165 11.54 23.76 -18.46
N GLY A 166 11.64 25.05 -18.81
CA GLY A 166 12.56 25.54 -19.84
C GLY A 166 14.04 25.15 -19.63
N GLY A 167 14.44 24.90 -18.38
CA GLY A 167 15.77 24.38 -18.04
C GLY A 167 16.04 22.94 -18.53
N PHE A 168 15.01 22.10 -18.66
CA PHE A 168 15.14 20.73 -19.17
C PHE A 168 15.51 20.70 -20.66
N ILE A 169 14.90 21.57 -21.46
CA ILE A 169 15.21 21.70 -22.89
C ILE A 169 16.65 22.18 -23.08
N LEU A 170 17.07 23.20 -22.32
CA LEU A 170 18.45 23.71 -22.36
C LEU A 170 19.48 22.63 -21.94
N GLY A 171 19.18 21.86 -20.89
CA GLY A 171 20.03 20.75 -20.44
C GLY A 171 20.18 19.65 -21.49
N LEU A 172 19.07 19.29 -22.18
CA LEU A 172 19.09 18.28 -23.25
C LEU A 172 19.95 18.74 -24.43
N TRP A 173 19.79 20.00 -24.87
CA TRP A 173 20.61 20.56 -25.95
C TRP A 173 22.10 20.63 -25.58
N ALA A 174 22.42 21.04 -24.35
CA ALA A 174 23.81 21.05 -23.87
C ALA A 174 24.43 19.65 -23.89
N LEU A 175 23.68 18.62 -23.48
CA LEU A 175 24.14 17.24 -23.48
C LEU A 175 24.36 16.70 -24.91
N ILE A 176 23.43 16.98 -25.83
CA ILE A 176 23.58 16.60 -27.24
C ILE A 176 24.83 17.25 -27.85
N ILE A 177 25.05 18.55 -27.61
CA ILE A 177 26.24 19.27 -28.08
C ILE A 177 27.50 18.66 -27.47
N MET A 178 27.51 18.37 -26.16
CA MET A 178 28.67 17.76 -25.50
C MET A 178 29.00 16.38 -26.09
N VAL A 179 27.99 15.54 -26.33
CA VAL A 179 28.15 14.23 -26.95
C VAL A 179 28.66 14.39 -28.39
N PHE A 180 28.15 15.35 -29.16
CA PHE A 180 28.63 15.63 -30.51
C PHE A 180 30.10 16.07 -30.53
N PHE A 181 30.52 16.98 -29.65
CA PHE A 181 31.94 17.36 -29.54
C PHE A 181 32.83 16.22 -29.04
N LYS A 182 32.34 15.38 -28.12
CA LYS A 182 33.10 14.22 -27.63
C LYS A 182 33.26 13.14 -28.71
N THR A 183 32.25 12.94 -29.56
CA THR A 183 32.25 11.88 -30.58
C THR A 183 32.85 12.33 -31.92
N TYR A 184 32.55 13.54 -32.38
CA TYR A 184 33.01 14.08 -33.66
C TYR A 184 34.18 15.06 -33.52
N GLY A 185 34.19 15.90 -32.47
CA GLY A 185 35.22 16.93 -32.27
C GLY A 185 36.62 16.34 -32.05
N PHE A 186 36.74 15.27 -31.25
CA PHE A 186 38.04 14.58 -31.07
C PHE A 186 38.55 13.87 -32.33
N LYS A 187 37.65 13.51 -33.26
CA LYS A 187 38.00 12.81 -34.49
C LYS A 187 38.40 13.76 -35.63
N HIS A 188 37.85 14.97 -35.67
CA HIS A 188 38.11 15.95 -36.74
C HIS A 188 39.15 17.04 -36.40
N MET A 189 39.51 17.28 -35.14
CA MET A 189 40.55 18.28 -34.81
C MET A 189 42.00 17.85 -35.12
N LYS A 190 42.24 16.59 -35.53
CA LYS A 190 43.56 16.14 -36.00
C LYS A 190 43.92 16.63 -37.40
N PHE A 191 43.02 17.30 -38.12
CA PHE A 191 43.27 17.79 -39.49
C PHE A 191 43.48 19.31 -39.61
N ILE A 192 43.48 20.07 -38.51
CA ILE A 192 43.66 21.54 -38.51
C ILE A 192 44.97 22.00 -37.86
N PHE A 193 45.72 21.13 -37.15
CA PHE A 193 46.97 21.50 -36.47
C PHE A 193 48.26 20.84 -37.01
N TRP A 194 48.24 20.35 -38.25
CA TRP A 194 49.47 20.06 -38.98
C TRP A 194 49.37 20.45 -40.46
N LYS A 195 49.63 21.73 -40.72
CA LYS A 195 50.27 22.21 -41.95
C LYS A 195 51.01 23.51 -41.64
#